data_AF-A0A645B0A0-F1
#
_entry.id   AF-A0A645B0A0-F1
#
_cell.length_a   1.000
_cell.length_b   1.000
_cell.length_c   1.000
_cell.angle_alpha   90.00
_cell.angle_beta   90.00
_cell.angle_gamma   90.00
#
_symmetry.space_group_name_H-M   'P 1'
#
loop_
_entity.id
_entity.type
_entity.pdbx_description
1 polymer ?
#
loop_
_entity_poly.entity_id
_entity_poly.type
_entity_poly.pdbx_seq_one_letter_code
_entity_poly.pdbx_strand_id
1 'polypeptide(L)'
;MIYQGDAAKWKKFAYVVLARNYIAISAKDPKYLDSAIDCANKSFTSANDDAYFRFDATGVSQNSNFFGVLRANLTGLAYSQSDYMVQAMTGTLPKYNSSGALDGILDQQIITDTLTLDPRTILYFGTKDTMPSNQDLIDRKTYKFVGTRQGHSPTVNFFGLGVSATATNAGTGRWLYRDNAPWPLTTYSEIQFVKAEALYRKNLKADAFDAFKTGVAASFEMNKKLIVPGVVVKSTANKQTSVMGDKITVARFTALANAYMASPYVNALPLADFSLSHIMMQKYVSLYPWSLDTWNDMRRYHYDLILGPDGMPVSGTSYTNDFCYHKPEASADRVYKAFYLPPADVLNRRSKFGTINAGAPCYRLRPRYNSEYMWNLPSLKELKPIAGDADNYHTSFVWFTIPNNN
;
A
#
# COMPACT_ATOMS: atom_id res chain seq x y z
N MET A 1 25.26 -5.42 -5.09
CA MET A 1 24.24 -4.90 -4.15
C MET A 1 22.87 -5.53 -4.36
N ILE A 2 22.23 -5.43 -5.54
CA ILE A 2 20.90 -6.02 -5.77
C ILE A 2 21.00 -7.49 -6.21
N TYR A 3 21.55 -7.76 -7.41
CA TYR A 3 21.69 -9.14 -7.94
C TYR A 3 23.12 -9.69 -7.99
N GLN A 4 24.06 -9.04 -7.28
CA GLN A 4 25.45 -9.53 -7.15
C GLN A 4 26.15 -9.85 -8.49
N GLY A 5 25.82 -9.12 -9.57
CA GLY A 5 26.41 -9.32 -10.89
C GLY A 5 25.62 -10.24 -11.83
N ASP A 6 24.50 -10.83 -11.39
CA ASP A 6 23.65 -11.68 -12.24
C ASP A 6 22.93 -10.87 -13.33
N ALA A 7 23.48 -10.91 -14.54
CA ALA A 7 22.95 -10.20 -15.71
C ALA A 7 21.55 -10.68 -16.14
N ALA A 8 21.21 -11.96 -15.92
CA ALA A 8 19.91 -12.50 -16.28
C ALA A 8 18.81 -11.87 -15.41
N LYS A 9 19.04 -11.74 -14.10
CA LYS A 9 18.13 -11.03 -13.20
C LYS A 9 18.03 -9.53 -13.50
N TRP A 10 19.13 -8.88 -13.88
CA TRP A 10 19.09 -7.49 -14.34
C TRP A 10 18.23 -7.30 -15.59
N LYS A 11 18.30 -8.22 -16.57
CA LYS A 11 17.44 -8.18 -17.75
C LYS A 11 15.96 -8.32 -17.38
N LYS A 12 15.61 -9.23 -16.47
CA LYS A 12 14.24 -9.36 -15.95
C LYS A 12 13.78 -8.08 -15.25
N PHE A 13 14.63 -7.47 -14.44
CA PHE A 13 14.33 -6.20 -13.75
C PHE A 13 14.14 -5.03 -14.73
N ALA A 14 14.87 -4.98 -15.84
CA ALA A 14 14.63 -3.98 -16.89
C ALA A 14 13.21 -4.11 -17.46
N TYR A 15 12.73 -5.33 -17.72
CA TYR A 15 11.34 -5.56 -18.13
C TYR A 15 10.32 -5.19 -17.05
N VAL A 16 10.65 -5.35 -15.77
CA VAL A 16 9.80 -4.85 -14.68
C VAL A 16 9.62 -3.33 -14.78
N VAL A 17 10.70 -2.58 -14.95
CA VAL A 17 10.63 -1.11 -15.08
C VAL A 17 9.75 -0.71 -16.27
N LEU A 18 9.91 -1.41 -17.40
CA LEU A 18 9.05 -1.20 -18.57
C LEU A 18 7.58 -1.52 -18.29
N ALA A 19 7.27 -2.66 -17.67
CA ALA A 19 5.90 -3.04 -17.35
C ALA A 19 5.21 -2.00 -16.46
N ARG A 20 5.89 -1.50 -15.42
CA ARG A 20 5.39 -0.44 -14.53
C ARG A 20 5.13 0.87 -15.26
N ASN A 21 6.03 1.28 -16.15
CA ASN A 21 5.84 2.48 -16.94
C ASN A 21 4.67 2.34 -17.92
N TYR A 22 4.58 1.22 -18.64
CA TYR A 22 3.51 1.00 -19.62
C TYR A 22 2.12 0.98 -18.98
N ILE A 23 1.96 0.32 -17.82
CA ILE A 23 0.66 0.36 -17.13
C ILE A 23 0.34 1.75 -16.61
N ALA A 24 1.33 2.50 -16.11
CA ALA A 24 1.12 3.86 -15.61
C ALA A 24 0.65 4.83 -16.72
N ILE A 25 1.19 4.68 -17.94
CA ILE A 25 0.84 5.54 -19.09
C ILE A 25 -0.28 4.97 -19.97
N SER A 26 -0.88 3.85 -19.59
CA SER A 26 -1.89 3.15 -20.41
C SER A 26 -3.20 3.92 -20.65
N ALA A 27 -3.45 5.01 -19.91
CA ALA A 27 -4.54 5.94 -20.21
C ALA A 27 -4.27 6.83 -21.44
N LYS A 28 -3.00 6.91 -21.87
CA LYS A 28 -2.59 7.63 -23.08
C LYS A 28 -2.91 6.82 -24.33
N ASP A 29 -2.53 5.55 -24.33
CA ASP A 29 -2.77 4.68 -25.47
C ASP A 29 -3.11 3.27 -24.97
N PRO A 30 -4.29 2.74 -25.30
CA PRO A 30 -4.68 1.38 -24.94
C PRO A 30 -3.66 0.31 -25.36
N LYS A 31 -2.85 0.53 -26.41
CA LYS A 31 -1.80 -0.41 -26.83
C LYS A 31 -0.74 -0.65 -25.76
N TYR A 32 -0.56 0.28 -24.83
CA TYR A 32 0.39 0.10 -23.73
C TYR A 32 -0.06 -0.96 -22.73
N LEU A 33 -1.34 -1.37 -22.74
CA LEU A 33 -1.78 -2.54 -21.97
C LEU A 33 -1.08 -3.82 -22.48
N ASP A 34 -0.97 -3.99 -23.80
CA ASP A 34 -0.23 -5.12 -24.39
C ASP A 34 1.25 -5.06 -24.06
N SER A 35 1.84 -3.86 -24.17
CA SER A 35 3.26 -3.66 -23.81
C SER A 35 3.53 -3.99 -22.33
N ALA A 36 2.60 -3.67 -21.43
CA ALA A 36 2.69 -4.02 -20.01
C ALA A 36 2.64 -5.54 -19.80
N ILE A 37 1.70 -6.24 -20.46
CA ILE A 37 1.58 -7.71 -20.39
C ILE A 37 2.84 -8.39 -20.92
N ASP A 38 3.33 -7.96 -22.09
CA ASP A 38 4.51 -8.52 -22.74
C ASP A 38 5.78 -8.34 -21.93
N CYS A 39 5.93 -7.18 -21.27
CA CYS A 39 7.05 -6.92 -20.38
C CYS A 39 6.92 -7.74 -19.10
N ALA A 40 5.72 -7.83 -18.51
CA ALA A 40 5.48 -8.65 -17.33
C ALA A 40 5.85 -10.13 -17.58
N ASN A 41 5.48 -10.69 -18.74
CA ASN A 41 5.81 -12.06 -19.14
C ASN A 41 7.31 -12.32 -19.33
N LYS A 42 8.09 -11.29 -19.71
CA LYS A 42 9.56 -11.38 -19.88
C LYS A 42 10.34 -11.05 -18.60
N SER A 43 9.64 -10.68 -17.53
CA SER A 43 10.24 -10.18 -16.30
C SER A 43 10.48 -11.31 -15.27
N PHE A 44 10.21 -11.01 -14.01
CA PHE A 44 10.28 -11.94 -12.88
C PHE A 44 9.39 -13.15 -13.11
N THR A 45 9.88 -14.31 -12.66
CA THR A 45 9.19 -15.61 -12.80
C THR A 45 8.70 -16.16 -11.46
N SER A 46 9.25 -15.64 -10.35
CA SER A 46 8.85 -15.96 -8.99
C SER A 46 9.38 -14.88 -8.04
N ALA A 47 9.00 -14.96 -6.76
CA ALA A 47 9.56 -14.09 -5.71
C ALA A 47 11.10 -14.25 -5.52
N ASN A 48 11.76 -15.21 -6.17
CA ASN A 48 13.24 -15.34 -6.16
C ASN A 48 13.93 -14.33 -7.08
N ASP A 49 13.18 -13.71 -8.00
CA ASP A 49 13.67 -12.67 -8.89
C ASP A 49 13.44 -11.25 -8.32
N ASP A 50 12.73 -11.11 -7.20
CA ASP A 50 12.45 -9.83 -6.56
C ASP A 50 13.71 -8.97 -6.36
N ALA A 51 13.57 -7.66 -6.60
CA ALA A 51 14.66 -6.69 -6.46
C ALA A 51 14.68 -6.09 -5.06
N TYR A 52 15.78 -6.30 -4.33
CA TYR A 52 15.98 -5.72 -3.00
C TYR A 52 17.26 -4.91 -2.89
N PHE A 53 17.21 -3.85 -2.10
CA PHE A 53 18.39 -3.20 -1.55
C PHE A 53 18.74 -3.83 -0.21
N ARG A 54 20.02 -4.18 0.00
CA ARG A 54 20.51 -4.79 1.23
C ARG A 54 21.10 -3.73 2.18
N PHE A 55 20.95 -3.94 3.47
CA PHE A 55 21.67 -3.23 4.53
C PHE A 55 22.56 -4.20 5.29
N ASP A 56 23.76 -3.75 5.66
CA ASP A 56 24.70 -4.57 6.43
C ASP A 56 24.43 -4.52 7.93
N ALA A 57 23.91 -3.39 8.43
CA ALA A 57 23.46 -3.22 9.81
C ALA A 57 24.46 -3.71 10.88
N THR A 58 25.74 -3.37 10.71
CA THR A 58 26.84 -3.85 11.56
C THR A 58 26.97 -3.03 12.86
N GLY A 59 25.85 -2.69 13.49
CA GLY A 59 25.82 -1.81 14.67
C GLY A 59 26.03 -0.32 14.37
N VAL A 60 26.03 0.08 13.10
CA VAL A 60 26.16 1.48 12.66
C VAL A 60 24.85 1.99 12.09
N SER A 61 24.34 3.10 12.61
CA SER A 61 23.04 3.67 12.17
C SER A 61 23.01 4.01 10.67
N GLN A 62 24.12 4.52 10.11
CA GLN A 62 24.20 4.94 8.71
C GLN A 62 24.08 3.78 7.71
N ASN A 63 24.52 2.56 8.07
CA ASN A 63 24.46 1.37 7.20
C ASN A 63 23.27 0.44 7.51
N SER A 64 22.33 0.93 8.33
CA SER A 64 21.11 0.22 8.72
C SER A 64 19.91 0.71 7.92
N ASN A 65 18.90 -0.16 7.80
CA ASN A 65 17.62 0.13 7.18
C ASN A 65 17.01 1.41 7.77
N PHE A 66 16.49 2.28 6.92
CA PHE A 66 15.84 3.53 7.34
C PHE A 66 14.71 3.28 8.35
N PHE A 67 14.01 2.16 8.21
CA PHE A 67 12.85 1.78 9.03
C PHE A 67 13.26 0.95 10.27
N GLY A 68 14.55 0.64 10.42
CA GLY A 68 15.09 -0.14 11.53
C GLY A 68 15.10 0.60 12.86
N VAL A 69 15.21 -0.18 13.95
CA VAL A 69 15.34 0.31 15.32
C VAL A 69 16.61 1.15 15.49
N LEU A 70 17.75 0.69 14.96
CA LEU A 70 19.04 1.35 15.09
C LEU A 70 19.12 2.68 14.31
N ARG A 71 18.32 2.83 13.25
CA ARG A 71 18.22 4.10 12.54
C ARG A 71 17.47 5.16 13.35
N ALA A 72 16.49 4.75 14.13
CA ALA A 72 15.66 5.62 14.96
C ALA A 72 14.98 6.77 14.18
N ASN A 73 14.55 6.51 12.94
CA ASN A 73 13.73 7.46 12.18
C ASN A 73 12.22 7.31 12.44
N LEU A 74 11.78 6.11 12.83
CA LEU A 74 10.39 5.81 13.17
C LEU A 74 10.19 5.85 14.70
N THR A 75 10.58 6.97 15.33
CA THR A 75 10.62 7.09 16.80
C THR A 75 9.30 7.51 17.42
N GLY A 76 9.13 7.12 18.70
CA GLY A 76 7.97 7.46 19.51
C GLY A 76 6.65 6.96 18.92
N LEU A 77 5.64 7.82 19.02
CA LEU A 77 4.29 7.65 18.48
C LEU A 77 4.02 8.69 17.38
N ALA A 78 5.03 9.09 16.62
CA ALA A 78 4.87 10.00 15.48
C ALA A 78 4.38 9.29 14.22
N TYR A 79 4.74 8.00 14.07
CA TYR A 79 4.41 7.19 12.90
C TYR A 79 3.73 5.88 13.30
N SER A 80 2.68 5.51 12.57
CA SER A 80 1.90 4.30 12.81
C SER A 80 1.17 3.86 11.54
N GLN A 81 0.63 2.65 11.57
CA GLN A 81 -0.22 2.11 10.52
C GLN A 81 -1.49 2.96 10.34
N SER A 82 -1.91 3.15 9.09
CA SER A 82 -3.14 3.88 8.75
C SER A 82 -4.37 3.09 9.16
N ASP A 83 -5.41 3.81 9.61
CA ASP A 83 -6.75 3.26 9.86
C ASP A 83 -7.33 2.54 8.64
N TYR A 84 -7.27 3.13 7.45
CA TYR A 84 -7.79 2.53 6.22
C TYR A 84 -7.09 1.20 5.89
N MET A 85 -5.77 1.16 6.02
CA MET A 85 -5.00 -0.06 5.76
C MET A 85 -5.36 -1.19 6.75
N VAL A 86 -5.49 -0.86 8.04
CA VAL A 86 -5.94 -1.82 9.06
C VAL A 86 -7.38 -2.28 8.77
N GLN A 87 -8.28 -1.36 8.42
CA GLN A 87 -9.68 -1.69 8.14
C GLN A 87 -9.81 -2.60 6.92
N ALA A 88 -9.10 -2.31 5.82
CA ALA A 88 -9.08 -3.13 4.62
C ALA A 88 -8.63 -4.57 4.93
N MET A 89 -7.55 -4.72 5.70
CA MET A 89 -6.97 -6.03 5.99
C MET A 89 -7.56 -6.73 7.22
N THR A 90 -8.57 -6.14 7.87
CA THR A 90 -9.34 -6.78 8.96
C THR A 90 -10.83 -6.90 8.65
N GLY A 91 -11.23 -6.54 7.43
CA GLY A 91 -12.61 -6.63 6.95
C GLY A 91 -13.58 -5.72 7.67
N THR A 92 -13.09 -4.54 8.08
CA THR A 92 -13.87 -3.54 8.83
C THR A 92 -13.99 -2.22 8.06
N LEU A 93 -13.92 -2.27 6.72
CA LEU A 93 -14.14 -1.08 5.90
C LEU A 93 -15.55 -0.52 6.15
N PRO A 94 -15.68 0.78 6.46
CA PRO A 94 -16.95 1.38 6.86
C PRO A 94 -17.91 1.55 5.68
N LYS A 95 -19.20 1.35 5.96
CA LYS A 95 -20.31 1.74 5.09
C LYS A 95 -20.85 3.08 5.55
N TYR A 96 -21.12 3.98 4.62
CA TYR A 96 -21.75 5.26 4.89
C TYR A 96 -23.09 5.34 4.16
N ASN A 97 -24.11 5.89 4.82
CA ASN A 97 -25.38 6.19 4.19
C ASN A 97 -25.30 7.49 3.36
N SER A 98 -26.39 7.86 2.70
CA SER A 98 -26.47 9.06 1.85
C SER A 98 -26.24 10.38 2.59
N SER A 99 -26.44 10.41 3.92
CA SER A 99 -26.15 11.58 4.77
C SER A 99 -24.70 11.60 5.28
N GLY A 100 -23.88 10.64 4.87
CA GLY A 100 -22.50 10.48 5.31
C GLY A 100 -22.36 9.91 6.72
N ALA A 101 -23.43 9.44 7.37
CA ALA A 101 -23.33 8.79 8.67
C ALA A 101 -22.87 7.34 8.52
N LEU A 102 -22.18 6.80 9.53
CA LEU A 102 -21.80 5.39 9.55
C LEU A 102 -23.04 4.50 9.58
N ASP A 103 -23.05 3.51 8.70
CA ASP A 103 -24.12 2.52 8.52
C ASP A 103 -23.53 1.10 8.52
N GLY A 104 -22.67 0.83 9.51
CA GLY A 104 -21.99 -0.45 9.67
C GLY A 104 -20.72 -0.60 8.83
N ILE A 105 -20.44 -1.85 8.44
CA ILE A 105 -19.31 -2.22 7.57
C ILE A 105 -19.83 -2.47 6.15
N LEU A 106 -18.98 -2.27 5.13
CA LEU A 106 -19.36 -2.56 3.75
C LEU A 106 -19.82 -4.01 3.61
N ASP A 107 -20.92 -4.19 2.89
CA ASP A 107 -21.54 -5.50 2.63
C ASP A 107 -20.56 -6.41 1.88
N GLN A 108 -19.77 -5.84 0.96
CA GLN A 108 -18.71 -6.54 0.23
C GLN A 108 -17.33 -6.01 0.62
N GLN A 109 -16.61 -6.78 1.43
CA GLN A 109 -15.20 -6.54 1.70
C GLN A 109 -14.35 -7.19 0.60
N ILE A 110 -13.27 -6.52 0.17
CA ILE A 110 -12.47 -6.96 -0.99
C ILE A 110 -11.24 -7.80 -0.60
N ILE A 111 -10.60 -7.48 0.53
CA ILE A 111 -9.36 -8.14 0.96
C ILE A 111 -9.66 -9.29 1.90
N THR A 112 -10.52 -9.07 2.89
CA THR A 112 -10.93 -10.07 3.88
C THR A 112 -12.20 -9.59 4.55
N ASP A 113 -12.98 -10.47 5.15
CA ASP A 113 -14.07 -10.10 6.05
C ASP A 113 -13.59 -10.07 7.50
N THR A 114 -14.53 -9.76 8.38
CA THR A 114 -14.29 -9.90 9.80
C THR A 114 -14.07 -11.34 10.20
N LEU A 115 -14.32 -12.40 9.42
CA LEU A 115 -14.20 -13.81 9.88
C LEU A 115 -12.89 -14.49 9.47
N THR A 116 -12.28 -13.99 8.41
CA THR A 116 -11.08 -14.52 7.78
C THR A 116 -9.88 -13.67 8.19
N LEU A 117 -8.76 -14.33 8.50
CA LEU A 117 -7.51 -13.65 8.78
C LEU A 117 -6.68 -13.56 7.50
N ASP A 118 -6.34 -12.34 7.07
CA ASP A 118 -5.19 -12.12 6.21
C ASP A 118 -3.91 -12.13 7.08
N PRO A 119 -3.05 -13.16 7.01
CA PRO A 119 -1.93 -13.28 7.92
C PRO A 119 -0.83 -12.23 7.67
N ARG A 120 -0.84 -11.50 6.56
CA ARG A 120 0.07 -10.37 6.33
C ARG A 120 -0.10 -9.28 7.40
N THR A 121 -1.30 -9.14 7.96
CA THR A 121 -1.57 -8.20 9.07
C THR A 121 -0.61 -8.37 10.25
N ILE A 122 -0.23 -9.62 10.55
CA ILE A 122 0.68 -9.98 11.66
C ILE A 122 2.11 -9.50 11.40
N LEU A 123 2.48 -9.24 10.14
CA LEU A 123 3.78 -8.69 9.75
C LEU A 123 3.71 -7.17 9.51
N TYR A 124 2.60 -6.69 8.94
CA TYR A 124 2.42 -5.31 8.53
C TYR A 124 2.15 -4.36 9.70
N PHE A 125 1.38 -4.80 10.71
CA PHE A 125 0.89 -3.91 11.76
C PHE A 125 1.49 -4.23 13.11
N GLY A 126 1.91 -3.20 13.82
CA GLY A 126 2.33 -3.33 15.21
C GLY A 126 1.11 -3.54 16.11
N THR A 127 1.20 -4.46 17.06
CA THR A 127 0.16 -4.66 18.08
C THR A 127 0.77 -4.76 19.47
N LYS A 128 0.05 -4.28 20.48
CA LYS A 128 0.42 -4.40 21.90
C LYS A 128 0.11 -5.78 22.49
N ASP A 129 -0.69 -6.58 21.78
CA ASP A 129 -1.12 -7.88 22.28
C ASP A 129 0.05 -8.84 22.49
N THR A 130 -0.07 -9.70 23.49
CA THR A 130 0.96 -10.70 23.82
C THR A 130 1.03 -11.78 22.74
N MET A 131 2.22 -12.35 22.55
CA MET A 131 2.41 -13.50 21.67
C MET A 131 2.15 -14.77 22.47
N PRO A 132 1.25 -15.67 22.02
CA PRO A 132 1.02 -16.92 22.74
C PRO A 132 2.29 -17.78 22.76
N SER A 133 2.48 -18.53 23.84
CA SER A 133 3.61 -19.46 23.97
C SER A 133 3.57 -20.57 22.92
N ASN A 134 2.38 -21.14 22.69
CA ASN A 134 2.12 -22.01 21.56
C ASN A 134 1.64 -21.18 20.38
N GLN A 135 2.52 -20.94 19.41
CA GLN A 135 2.22 -20.15 18.23
C GLN A 135 1.25 -20.85 17.25
N ASP A 136 1.03 -22.16 17.36
CA ASP A 136 0.04 -22.86 16.52
C ASP A 136 -1.39 -22.42 16.80
N LEU A 137 -1.62 -21.83 17.98
CA LEU A 137 -2.91 -21.26 18.38
C LEU A 137 -3.15 -19.86 17.79
N ILE A 138 -2.17 -19.25 17.10
CA ILE A 138 -2.35 -17.93 16.50
C ILE A 138 -3.45 -18.02 15.44
N ASP A 139 -4.52 -17.27 15.64
CA ASP A 139 -5.69 -17.18 14.78
C ASP A 139 -6.15 -15.71 14.63
N ARG A 140 -7.31 -15.52 13.99
CA ARG A 140 -7.90 -14.20 13.75
C ARG A 140 -8.19 -13.39 15.02
N LYS A 141 -8.38 -14.04 16.17
CA LYS A 141 -8.73 -13.40 17.44
C LYS A 141 -7.51 -13.10 18.30
N THR A 142 -6.36 -13.65 17.94
CA THR A 142 -5.13 -13.55 18.73
C THR A 142 -4.59 -12.12 18.81
N TYR A 143 -4.66 -11.37 17.70
CA TYR A 143 -4.14 -10.01 17.62
C TYR A 143 -5.21 -9.02 17.17
N LYS A 144 -5.31 -7.91 17.89
CA LYS A 144 -6.06 -6.72 17.55
C LYS A 144 -5.10 -5.69 16.97
N PHE A 145 -5.40 -5.28 15.75
CA PHE A 145 -4.67 -4.23 15.06
C PHE A 145 -5.46 -2.94 15.14
N VAL A 146 -4.76 -1.85 15.42
CA VAL A 146 -5.36 -0.51 15.51
C VAL A 146 -4.60 0.37 14.54
N GLY A 147 -5.33 0.99 13.62
CA GLY A 147 -4.78 2.01 12.73
C GLY A 147 -5.07 3.41 13.25
N THR A 148 -4.25 4.35 12.83
CA THR A 148 -4.37 5.76 13.21
C THR A 148 -4.97 6.56 12.06
N ARG A 149 -6.05 7.27 12.36
CA ARG A 149 -6.65 8.24 11.44
C ARG A 149 -5.81 9.51 11.40
N GLN A 150 -5.78 10.19 10.24
CA GLN A 150 -5.14 11.49 10.13
C GLN A 150 -5.67 12.48 11.20
N GLY A 151 -4.75 13.26 11.79
CA GLY A 151 -5.07 14.22 12.85
C GLY A 151 -5.28 13.61 14.24
N HIS A 152 -5.14 12.29 14.40
CA HIS A 152 -5.24 11.61 15.69
C HIS A 152 -3.87 11.09 16.13
N SER A 153 -3.64 11.01 17.43
CA SER A 153 -2.41 10.45 18.00
C SER A 153 -2.41 8.92 17.90
N PRO A 154 -1.32 8.30 17.41
CA PRO A 154 -1.16 6.86 17.46
C PRO A 154 -1.15 6.32 18.88
N THR A 155 -1.79 5.17 19.07
CA THR A 155 -1.69 4.41 20.34
C THR A 155 -0.56 3.40 20.32
N VAL A 156 -0.12 2.98 19.12
CA VAL A 156 0.91 1.97 18.88
C VAL A 156 1.73 2.36 17.66
N ASN A 157 3.04 2.15 17.68
CA ASN A 157 3.92 2.32 16.51
C ASN A 157 4.06 1.01 15.71
N PHE A 158 4.81 1.06 14.59
CA PHE A 158 5.04 -0.10 13.72
C PHE A 158 5.71 -1.31 14.40
N PHE A 159 6.35 -1.10 15.57
CA PHE A 159 6.99 -2.15 16.35
C PHE A 159 6.03 -2.79 17.38
N GLY A 160 4.80 -2.30 17.49
CA GLY A 160 3.83 -2.80 18.47
C GLY A 160 3.98 -2.20 19.86
N LEU A 161 4.64 -1.03 19.97
CA LEU A 161 4.97 -0.39 21.24
C LEU A 161 4.21 0.93 21.43
N GLY A 162 3.94 1.27 22.70
CA GLY A 162 3.44 2.59 23.12
C GLY A 162 4.56 3.60 23.40
N VAL A 163 5.80 3.24 23.13
CA VAL A 163 7.03 4.00 23.37
C VAL A 163 7.99 3.78 22.21
N SER A 164 9.07 4.57 22.13
CA SER A 164 10.11 4.36 21.12
C SER A 164 10.68 2.94 21.17
N ALA A 165 10.91 2.36 19.99
CA ALA A 165 11.63 1.11 19.85
C ALA A 165 13.11 1.30 20.20
N THR A 166 13.66 0.37 20.96
CA THR A 166 15.07 0.29 21.35
C THR A 166 15.54 -1.15 21.25
N ALA A 167 16.86 -1.35 21.29
CA ALA A 167 17.44 -2.69 21.32
C ALA A 167 16.86 -3.54 22.47
N THR A 168 16.56 -2.93 23.63
CA THR A 168 16.01 -3.63 24.80
C THR A 168 14.58 -4.15 24.60
N ASN A 169 13.71 -3.38 23.94
CA ASN A 169 12.29 -3.72 23.85
C ASN A 169 11.86 -4.29 22.49
N ALA A 170 12.63 -4.03 21.43
CA ALA A 170 12.33 -4.44 20.06
C ALA A 170 13.49 -5.20 19.39
N GLY A 171 14.65 -5.33 20.05
CA GLY A 171 15.83 -5.95 19.45
C GLY A 171 16.26 -5.18 18.20
N THR A 172 16.48 -5.90 17.12
CA THR A 172 16.78 -5.31 15.81
C THR A 172 15.52 -4.93 15.02
N GLY A 173 14.32 -5.09 15.57
CA GLY A 173 13.03 -4.78 14.94
C GLY A 173 12.24 -6.02 14.51
N ARG A 174 11.27 -5.84 13.61
CA ARG A 174 10.39 -6.91 13.08
C ARG A 174 10.15 -6.76 11.58
N TRP A 175 10.05 -7.87 10.85
CA TRP A 175 9.80 -7.90 9.41
C TRP A 175 10.61 -6.84 8.62
N LEU A 176 9.98 -5.98 7.81
CA LEU A 176 10.64 -4.88 7.07
C LEU A 176 11.14 -3.72 7.95
N TYR A 177 10.77 -3.71 9.22
CA TYR A 177 11.24 -2.76 10.23
C TYR A 177 12.46 -3.30 10.98
N ARG A 178 13.13 -4.35 10.47
CA ARG A 178 14.42 -4.79 11.03
C ARG A 178 15.59 -3.97 10.50
N ASP A 179 16.61 -3.81 11.33
CA ASP A 179 17.85 -3.06 11.01
C ASP A 179 18.53 -3.57 9.74
N ASN A 180 18.50 -4.88 9.51
CA ASN A 180 19.08 -5.54 8.34
C ASN A 180 18.04 -6.04 7.33
N ALA A 181 16.76 -5.66 7.47
CA ALA A 181 15.74 -6.11 6.53
C ALA A 181 16.05 -5.55 5.13
N PRO A 182 16.12 -6.40 4.10
CA PRO A 182 16.28 -5.91 2.73
C PRO A 182 15.05 -5.08 2.33
N TRP A 183 15.26 -3.93 1.71
CA TRP A 183 14.17 -3.06 1.26
C TRP A 183 13.76 -3.39 -0.17
N PRO A 184 12.47 -3.68 -0.43
CA PRO A 184 12.03 -4.01 -1.78
C PRO A 184 12.07 -2.76 -2.67
N LEU A 185 12.56 -2.93 -3.90
CA LEU A 185 12.42 -1.92 -4.96
C LEU A 185 11.19 -2.22 -5.83
N THR A 186 10.94 -3.51 -6.06
CA THR A 186 9.76 -4.05 -6.75
C THR A 186 9.73 -5.57 -6.54
N THR A 187 8.54 -6.17 -6.60
CA THR A 187 8.33 -7.60 -6.33
C THR A 187 7.58 -8.28 -7.47
N TYR A 188 7.71 -9.59 -7.59
CA TYR A 188 6.95 -10.39 -8.55
C TYR A 188 5.44 -10.25 -8.32
N SER A 189 5.01 -10.12 -7.06
CA SER A 189 3.63 -9.82 -6.69
C SER A 189 3.12 -8.55 -7.36
N GLU A 190 3.88 -7.46 -7.29
CA GLU A 190 3.54 -6.19 -7.97
C GLU A 190 3.32 -6.41 -9.47
N ILE A 191 4.21 -7.16 -10.12
CA ILE A 191 4.18 -7.36 -11.57
C ILE A 191 3.04 -8.26 -12.02
N GLN A 192 2.68 -9.24 -11.20
CA GLN A 192 1.46 -10.02 -11.45
C GLN A 192 0.21 -9.16 -11.31
N PHE A 193 0.16 -8.21 -10.37
CA PHE A 193 -0.97 -7.27 -10.31
C PHE A 193 -0.98 -6.27 -11.47
N VAL A 194 0.18 -5.81 -11.94
CA VAL A 194 0.29 -5.02 -13.18
C VAL A 194 -0.26 -5.80 -14.38
N LYS A 195 0.12 -7.07 -14.52
CA LYS A 195 -0.38 -7.95 -15.57
C LYS A 195 -1.89 -8.19 -15.43
N ALA A 196 -2.37 -8.50 -14.22
CA ALA A 196 -3.78 -8.72 -13.95
C ALA A 196 -4.62 -7.49 -14.30
N GLU A 197 -4.17 -6.29 -13.91
CA GLU A 197 -4.83 -5.05 -14.24
C GLU A 197 -4.91 -4.83 -15.75
N ALA A 198 -3.80 -5.02 -16.46
CA ALA A 198 -3.76 -4.86 -17.91
C ALA A 198 -4.71 -5.83 -18.62
N LEU A 199 -4.68 -7.12 -18.23
CA LEU A 199 -5.58 -8.15 -18.75
C LEU A 199 -7.05 -7.83 -18.47
N TYR A 200 -7.37 -7.39 -17.25
CA TYR A 200 -8.74 -7.03 -16.87
C TYR A 200 -9.26 -5.88 -17.73
N ARG A 201 -8.45 -4.83 -17.93
CA ARG A 201 -8.80 -3.68 -18.77
C ARG A 201 -8.90 -4.01 -20.25
N LYS A 202 -8.34 -5.15 -20.67
CA LYS A 202 -8.51 -5.73 -22.01
C LYS A 202 -9.71 -6.68 -22.12
N ASN A 203 -10.55 -6.77 -21.09
CA ASN A 203 -11.67 -7.72 -21.00
C ASN A 203 -11.25 -9.20 -21.02
N LEU A 204 -10.00 -9.52 -20.68
CA LEU A 204 -9.48 -10.88 -20.54
C LEU A 204 -9.62 -11.34 -19.07
N LYS A 205 -10.88 -11.45 -18.61
CA LYS A 205 -11.22 -11.59 -17.18
C LYS A 205 -10.65 -12.86 -16.54
N ALA A 206 -10.67 -13.98 -17.25
CA ALA A 206 -10.13 -15.26 -16.74
C ALA A 206 -8.60 -15.18 -16.54
N ASP A 207 -7.87 -14.73 -17.56
CA ASP A 207 -6.41 -14.56 -17.48
C ASP A 207 -6.01 -13.56 -16.39
N ALA A 208 -6.79 -12.47 -16.24
CA ALA A 208 -6.60 -11.50 -15.18
C ALA A 208 -6.78 -12.14 -13.79
N PHE A 209 -7.74 -13.06 -13.64
CA PHE A 209 -7.99 -13.75 -12.37
C PHE A 209 -6.84 -14.70 -12.02
N ASP A 210 -6.26 -15.39 -13.00
CA ASP A 210 -5.10 -16.25 -12.78
C ASP A 210 -3.84 -15.44 -12.41
N ALA A 211 -3.61 -14.32 -13.09
CA ALA A 211 -2.53 -13.40 -12.73
C ALA A 211 -2.74 -12.80 -11.32
N PHE A 212 -3.99 -12.46 -10.97
CA PHE A 212 -4.36 -12.01 -9.63
C PHE A 212 -4.03 -13.04 -8.55
N LYS A 213 -4.46 -14.29 -8.70
CA LYS A 213 -4.16 -15.38 -7.75
C LYS A 213 -2.65 -15.57 -7.58
N THR A 214 -1.91 -15.52 -8.70
CA THR A 214 -0.45 -15.60 -8.71
C THR A 214 0.18 -14.42 -7.96
N GLY A 215 -0.34 -13.20 -8.13
CA GLY A 215 0.11 -12.01 -7.42
C GLY A 215 -0.10 -12.09 -5.91
N VAL A 216 -1.26 -12.60 -5.47
CA VAL A 216 -1.53 -12.81 -4.04
C VAL A 216 -0.62 -13.89 -3.46
N ALA A 217 -0.46 -15.03 -4.13
CA ALA A 217 0.46 -16.09 -3.70
C ALA A 217 1.91 -15.58 -3.59
N ALA A 218 2.37 -14.82 -4.59
CA ALA A 218 3.70 -14.21 -4.59
C ALA A 218 3.90 -13.20 -3.44
N SER A 219 2.83 -12.50 -3.03
CA SER A 219 2.84 -11.60 -1.87
C SER A 219 3.15 -12.38 -0.59
N PHE A 220 2.48 -13.52 -0.38
CA PHE A 220 2.76 -14.39 0.78
C PHE A 220 4.17 -14.97 0.73
N GLU A 221 4.66 -15.40 -0.43
CA GLU A 221 6.03 -15.90 -0.58
C GLU A 221 7.09 -14.85 -0.25
N MET A 222 6.90 -13.62 -0.72
CA MET A 222 7.79 -12.50 -0.38
C MET A 222 7.78 -12.23 1.13
N ASN A 223 6.59 -12.13 1.73
CA ASN A 223 6.44 -11.89 3.16
C ASN A 223 7.13 -12.97 4.01
N LYS A 224 6.87 -14.23 3.67
CA LYS A 224 7.42 -15.42 4.35
C LYS A 224 8.95 -15.39 4.42
N LYS A 225 9.63 -14.97 3.34
CA LYS A 225 11.09 -14.90 3.28
C LYS A 225 11.73 -13.91 4.25
N LEU A 226 10.97 -12.91 4.69
CA LEU A 226 11.48 -11.82 5.52
C LEU A 226 11.18 -12.01 7.01
N ILE A 227 10.39 -13.03 7.36
CA ILE A 227 10.03 -13.36 8.74
C ILE A 227 11.28 -13.77 9.51
N VAL A 228 11.48 -13.14 10.66
CA VAL A 228 12.42 -13.57 11.69
C VAL A 228 11.62 -13.77 12.98
N PRO A 229 11.37 -15.03 13.37
CA PRO A 229 10.54 -15.34 14.54
C PRO A 229 11.03 -14.63 15.79
N GLY A 230 10.10 -14.06 16.53
CA GLY A 230 10.40 -13.21 17.66
C GLY A 230 10.61 -13.95 18.97
N VAL A 231 11.29 -13.27 19.89
CA VAL A 231 11.56 -13.71 21.26
C VAL A 231 10.76 -12.84 22.23
N VAL A 232 10.02 -13.49 23.14
CA VAL A 232 9.26 -12.80 24.19
C VAL A 232 10.22 -12.15 25.19
N VAL A 233 10.03 -10.86 25.44
CA VAL A 233 10.68 -10.14 26.53
C VAL A 233 9.75 -10.16 27.74
N LYS A 234 10.30 -10.43 28.92
CA LYS A 234 9.55 -10.51 30.16
C LYS A 234 10.09 -9.56 31.23
N SER A 235 9.20 -9.09 32.10
CA SER A 235 9.59 -8.38 33.32
C SER A 235 10.13 -9.35 34.38
N THR A 236 10.63 -8.81 35.48
CA THR A 236 11.03 -9.57 36.68
C THR A 236 9.88 -10.38 37.27
N ALA A 237 8.63 -9.97 37.05
CA ALA A 237 7.43 -10.71 37.44
C ALA A 237 7.01 -11.79 36.40
N ASN A 238 7.90 -12.14 35.46
CA ASN A 238 7.68 -13.13 34.39
C ASN A 238 6.48 -12.82 33.47
N LYS A 239 6.06 -11.54 33.39
CA LYS A 239 5.00 -11.08 32.49
C LYS A 239 5.61 -10.62 31.17
N GLN A 240 5.01 -11.02 30.05
CA GLN A 240 5.42 -10.53 28.74
C GLN A 240 5.23 -9.01 28.64
N THR A 241 6.30 -8.30 28.31
CA THR A 241 6.31 -6.83 28.14
C THR A 241 6.41 -6.43 26.67
N SER A 242 7.12 -7.21 25.85
CA SER A 242 7.24 -6.99 24.42
C SER A 242 7.66 -8.27 23.68
N VAL A 243 7.87 -8.16 22.37
CA VAL A 243 8.48 -9.20 21.53
C VAL A 243 9.54 -8.53 20.68
N MET A 244 10.74 -9.08 20.65
CA MET A 244 11.80 -8.69 19.71
C MET A 244 11.70 -9.60 18.49
N GLY A 245 11.48 -9.07 17.28
CA GLY A 245 11.19 -9.87 16.09
C GLY A 245 9.70 -10.04 15.79
N ASP A 246 9.38 -10.96 14.87
CA ASP A 246 8.01 -11.18 14.40
C ASP A 246 7.19 -12.03 15.36
N LYS A 247 5.93 -11.64 15.61
CA LYS A 247 5.02 -12.37 16.50
C LYS A 247 4.45 -13.65 15.88
N ILE A 248 5.16 -14.27 14.95
CA ILE A 248 4.73 -15.47 14.23
C ILE A 248 5.93 -16.25 13.70
N THR A 249 5.82 -17.57 13.64
CA THR A 249 6.79 -18.44 12.95
C THR A 249 6.49 -18.55 11.45
N VAL A 250 7.51 -18.88 10.66
CA VAL A 250 7.35 -19.17 9.22
C VAL A 250 6.34 -20.31 8.98
N ALA A 251 6.38 -21.36 9.80
CA ALA A 251 5.49 -22.50 9.69
C ALA A 251 4.03 -22.09 9.91
N ARG A 252 3.75 -21.33 10.99
CA ARG A 252 2.39 -20.88 11.27
C ARG A 252 1.88 -19.90 10.21
N PHE A 253 2.72 -18.96 9.79
CA PHE A 253 2.36 -18.03 8.71
C PHE A 253 1.99 -18.78 7.42
N THR A 254 2.75 -19.82 7.06
CA THR A 254 2.47 -20.65 5.88
C THR A 254 1.12 -21.36 5.99
N ALA A 255 0.81 -21.93 7.15
CA ALA A 255 -0.49 -22.58 7.38
C ALA A 255 -1.67 -21.59 7.22
N LEU A 256 -1.54 -20.40 7.81
CA LEU A 256 -2.55 -19.35 7.70
C LEU A 256 -2.66 -18.81 6.25
N ALA A 257 -1.53 -18.66 5.56
CA ALA A 257 -1.51 -18.19 4.17
C ALA A 257 -2.22 -19.19 3.25
N ASN A 258 -2.02 -20.49 3.44
CA ASN A 258 -2.74 -21.52 2.69
C ASN A 258 -4.26 -21.45 2.93
N ALA A 259 -4.69 -21.24 4.18
CA ALA A 259 -6.10 -21.06 4.51
C ALA A 259 -6.69 -19.81 3.85
N TYR A 260 -5.96 -18.69 3.87
CA TYR A 260 -6.38 -17.45 3.20
C TYR A 260 -6.43 -17.61 1.68
N MET A 261 -5.46 -18.29 1.06
CA MET A 261 -5.47 -18.56 -0.37
C MET A 261 -6.68 -19.39 -0.81
N ALA A 262 -7.14 -20.33 0.04
CA ALA A 262 -8.35 -21.11 -0.21
C ALA A 262 -9.68 -20.35 0.04
N SER A 263 -9.62 -19.13 0.57
CA SER A 263 -10.80 -18.35 0.96
C SER A 263 -11.56 -17.74 -0.23
N PRO A 264 -12.77 -17.20 0.00
CA PRO A 264 -13.53 -16.45 -0.99
C PRO A 264 -12.88 -15.15 -1.48
N TYR A 265 -11.73 -14.75 -0.91
CA TYR A 265 -10.98 -13.56 -1.33
C TYR A 265 -9.93 -13.85 -2.39
N VAL A 266 -9.64 -15.13 -2.66
CA VAL A 266 -8.62 -15.55 -3.63
C VAL A 266 -9.09 -16.72 -4.49
N ASN A 267 -8.83 -17.98 -4.09
CA ASN A 267 -9.09 -19.13 -4.96
C ASN A 267 -10.58 -19.51 -5.03
N ALA A 268 -11.33 -19.29 -3.96
CA ALA A 268 -12.77 -19.55 -3.93
C ALA A 268 -13.62 -18.33 -4.34
N LEU A 269 -13.00 -17.23 -4.78
CA LEU A 269 -13.71 -16.08 -5.34
C LEU A 269 -14.39 -16.48 -6.68
N PRO A 270 -15.71 -16.33 -6.83
CA PRO A 270 -16.36 -16.59 -8.12
C PRO A 270 -15.86 -15.62 -9.19
N LEU A 271 -15.59 -16.12 -10.40
CA LEU A 271 -15.15 -15.28 -11.53
C LEU A 271 -16.19 -14.19 -11.88
N ALA A 272 -17.47 -14.44 -11.62
CA ALA A 272 -18.54 -13.45 -11.80
C ALA A 272 -18.33 -12.22 -10.91
N ASP A 273 -17.91 -12.42 -9.65
CA ASP A 273 -17.74 -11.38 -8.65
C ASP A 273 -16.35 -10.71 -8.72
N PHE A 274 -15.39 -11.36 -9.37
CA PHE A 274 -14.06 -10.81 -9.58
C PHE A 274 -14.13 -9.46 -10.33
N SER A 275 -13.39 -8.48 -9.83
CA SER A 275 -13.47 -7.09 -10.30
C SER A 275 -12.12 -6.39 -10.20
N LEU A 276 -11.99 -5.23 -10.84
CA LEU A 276 -10.78 -4.41 -10.76
C LEU A 276 -10.42 -4.02 -9.33
N SER A 277 -11.41 -3.82 -8.45
CA SER A 277 -11.18 -3.56 -7.02
C SER A 277 -10.36 -4.66 -6.36
N HIS A 278 -10.64 -5.94 -6.68
CA HIS A 278 -9.88 -7.07 -6.15
C HIS A 278 -8.40 -6.93 -6.51
N ILE A 279 -8.09 -6.66 -7.78
CA ILE A 279 -6.72 -6.50 -8.27
C ILE A 279 -6.03 -5.32 -7.59
N MET A 280 -6.64 -4.14 -7.65
CA MET A 280 -5.98 -2.90 -7.22
C MET A 280 -5.87 -2.80 -5.70
N MET A 281 -6.83 -3.31 -4.94
CA MET A 281 -6.74 -3.34 -3.49
C MET A 281 -5.75 -4.42 -3.03
N GLN A 282 -5.68 -5.60 -3.67
CA GLN A 282 -4.64 -6.60 -3.35
C GLN A 282 -3.24 -6.10 -3.69
N LYS A 283 -3.09 -5.34 -4.80
CA LYS A 283 -1.85 -4.62 -5.11
C LYS A 283 -1.52 -3.61 -4.01
N TYR A 284 -2.49 -2.79 -3.61
CA TYR A 284 -2.32 -1.77 -2.57
C TYR A 284 -1.81 -2.35 -1.24
N VAL A 285 -2.42 -3.43 -0.75
CA VAL A 285 -1.98 -4.06 0.51
C VAL A 285 -0.63 -4.79 0.35
N SER A 286 -0.37 -5.42 -0.80
CA SER A 286 0.90 -6.15 -1.04
C SER A 286 2.12 -5.23 -1.15
N LEU A 287 1.89 -3.95 -1.43
CA LEU A 287 2.90 -2.93 -1.59
C LEU A 287 3.17 -2.11 -0.31
N TYR A 288 2.44 -2.40 0.76
CA TYR A 288 2.65 -1.77 2.06
C TYR A 288 3.88 -2.36 2.78
N PRO A 289 4.65 -1.56 3.53
CA PRO A 289 4.63 -0.10 3.68
C PRO A 289 5.63 0.58 2.73
N TRP A 290 6.18 -0.16 1.75
CA TRP A 290 7.46 0.17 1.14
C TRP A 290 7.32 0.89 -0.21
N SER A 291 6.26 0.64 -0.96
CA SER A 291 6.11 1.20 -2.31
C SER A 291 5.25 2.44 -2.33
N LEU A 292 5.81 3.51 -2.89
CA LEU A 292 5.07 4.74 -3.23
C LEU A 292 4.28 4.61 -4.55
N ASP A 293 4.42 3.49 -5.27
CA ASP A 293 3.70 3.25 -6.53
C ASP A 293 2.19 3.16 -6.33
N THR A 294 1.76 2.77 -5.12
CA THR A 294 0.35 2.81 -4.70
C THR A 294 -0.26 4.20 -4.88
N TRP A 295 0.50 5.28 -4.65
CA TRP A 295 0.04 6.64 -4.89
C TRP A 295 0.00 7.01 -6.38
N ASN A 296 0.84 6.41 -7.23
CA ASN A 296 0.70 6.53 -8.68
C ASN A 296 -0.62 5.91 -9.16
N ASP A 297 -0.96 4.70 -8.68
CA ASP A 297 -2.20 4.03 -9.03
C ASP A 297 -3.43 4.81 -8.55
N MET A 298 -3.44 5.26 -7.29
CA MET A 298 -4.55 6.04 -6.75
C MET A 298 -4.78 7.34 -7.55
N ARG A 299 -3.71 8.02 -7.97
CA ARG A 299 -3.82 9.20 -8.83
C ARG A 299 -4.32 8.88 -10.23
N ARG A 300 -3.96 7.71 -10.78
CA ARG A 300 -4.43 7.24 -12.10
C ARG A 300 -5.92 6.91 -12.11
N TYR A 301 -6.47 6.52 -10.97
CA TYR A 301 -7.91 6.37 -10.73
C TYR A 301 -8.54 7.59 -10.04
N HIS A 302 -7.81 8.71 -9.98
CA HIS A 302 -8.26 9.99 -9.42
C HIS A 302 -8.89 9.89 -8.02
N TYR A 303 -8.36 9.02 -7.16
CA TYR A 303 -8.88 8.75 -5.81
C TYR A 303 -10.36 8.32 -5.78
N ASP A 304 -10.88 7.77 -6.88
CA ASP A 304 -12.29 7.47 -7.07
C ASP A 304 -13.22 8.68 -6.85
N LEU A 305 -12.76 9.88 -7.20
CA LEU A 305 -13.61 11.06 -7.24
C LEU A 305 -14.66 10.94 -8.36
N ILE A 306 -15.81 11.59 -8.18
CA ILE A 306 -16.74 11.85 -9.29
C ILE A 306 -16.01 12.76 -10.28
N LEU A 307 -15.98 12.40 -11.55
CA LEU A 307 -15.18 13.11 -12.57
C LEU A 307 -16.07 14.01 -13.42
N GLY A 308 -15.49 15.10 -13.95
CA GLY A 308 -16.15 15.94 -14.94
C GLY A 308 -16.20 15.29 -16.34
N PRO A 309 -16.76 16.00 -17.34
CA PRO A 309 -16.96 15.47 -18.70
C PRO A 309 -15.68 14.94 -19.37
N ASP A 310 -14.53 15.55 -19.10
CA ASP A 310 -13.23 15.17 -19.68
C ASP A 310 -12.55 14.00 -18.96
N GLY A 311 -13.26 13.32 -18.05
CA GLY A 311 -12.67 12.24 -17.24
C GLY A 311 -11.64 12.72 -16.21
N MET A 312 -11.67 14.01 -15.85
CA MET A 312 -10.76 14.63 -14.90
C MET A 312 -11.52 15.19 -13.69
N PRO A 313 -10.90 15.27 -12.50
CA PRO A 313 -11.49 15.98 -11.38
C PRO A 313 -11.62 17.47 -11.66
N VAL A 314 -12.79 18.05 -11.38
CA VAL A 314 -13.08 19.48 -11.57
C VAL A 314 -13.81 20.07 -10.37
N SER A 315 -13.56 21.35 -10.10
CA SER A 315 -14.26 22.09 -9.05
C SER A 315 -15.77 22.13 -9.32
N GLY A 316 -16.59 22.04 -8.26
CA GLY A 316 -18.05 22.00 -8.33
C GLY A 316 -18.65 20.63 -8.64
N THR A 317 -17.88 19.70 -9.21
CA THR A 317 -18.33 18.31 -9.47
C THR A 317 -17.58 17.30 -8.59
N SER A 318 -16.25 17.37 -8.61
CA SER A 318 -15.38 16.42 -7.91
C SER A 318 -15.02 16.89 -6.52
N TYR A 319 -14.90 18.20 -6.35
CA TYR A 319 -14.58 18.83 -5.07
C TYR A 319 -15.09 20.27 -5.04
N THR A 320 -15.22 20.83 -3.84
CA THR A 320 -15.32 22.26 -3.56
C THR A 320 -14.15 22.64 -2.65
N ASN A 321 -14.07 23.92 -2.22
CA ASN A 321 -13.11 24.33 -1.22
C ASN A 321 -13.19 23.52 0.09
N ASP A 322 -14.35 22.95 0.38
CA ASP A 322 -14.65 22.31 1.66
C ASP A 322 -14.80 20.79 1.56
N PHE A 323 -15.23 20.27 0.40
CA PHE A 323 -15.62 18.88 0.26
C PHE A 323 -14.99 18.18 -0.95
N CYS A 324 -14.81 16.86 -0.85
CA CYS A 324 -14.48 15.98 -1.98
C CYS A 324 -15.60 14.96 -2.20
N TYR A 325 -16.09 14.85 -3.43
CA TYR A 325 -17.17 13.94 -3.82
C TYR A 325 -16.59 12.69 -4.47
N HIS A 326 -16.78 11.54 -3.82
CA HIS A 326 -16.32 10.25 -4.31
C HIS A 326 -17.47 9.51 -4.99
N LYS A 327 -17.11 8.64 -5.93
CA LYS A 327 -18.07 7.74 -6.58
C LYS A 327 -18.81 6.90 -5.52
N PRO A 328 -20.11 6.63 -5.67
CA PRO A 328 -20.83 5.72 -4.80
C PRO A 328 -20.16 4.34 -4.70
N GLU A 329 -20.31 3.64 -3.56
CA GLU A 329 -19.70 2.31 -3.38
C GLU A 329 -20.22 1.27 -4.38
N ALA A 330 -21.49 1.38 -4.75
CA ALA A 330 -22.16 0.54 -5.73
C ALA A 330 -21.67 0.75 -7.16
N SER A 331 -20.91 1.81 -7.44
CA SER A 331 -20.41 2.09 -8.78
C SER A 331 -19.38 1.05 -9.20
N ALA A 332 -19.57 0.47 -10.38
CA ALA A 332 -18.69 -0.54 -10.96
C ALA A 332 -17.27 -0.01 -11.25
N ASP A 333 -17.14 1.31 -11.43
CA ASP A 333 -15.89 2.03 -11.70
C ASP A 333 -15.25 2.63 -10.44
N ARG A 334 -15.77 2.33 -9.24
CA ARG A 334 -15.11 2.63 -7.97
C ARG A 334 -14.15 1.51 -7.60
N VAL A 335 -12.85 1.82 -7.63
CA VAL A 335 -11.76 0.86 -7.46
C VAL A 335 -11.41 0.63 -6.00
N TYR A 336 -11.11 1.68 -5.25
CA TYR A 336 -10.71 1.65 -3.84
C TYR A 336 -11.94 1.79 -2.93
N LYS A 337 -12.51 0.66 -2.52
CA LYS A 337 -13.71 0.59 -1.67
C LYS A 337 -13.45 1.21 -0.30
N ALA A 338 -14.39 2.03 0.17
CA ALA A 338 -14.33 2.81 1.42
C ALA A 338 -13.09 3.70 1.59
N PHE A 339 -12.30 3.92 0.54
CA PHE A 339 -11.29 4.97 0.58
C PHE A 339 -11.98 6.31 0.36
N TYR A 340 -11.73 7.23 1.31
CA TYR A 340 -12.23 8.59 1.27
C TYR A 340 -11.12 9.55 1.65
N LEU A 341 -10.92 10.56 0.79
CA LEU A 341 -10.02 11.67 1.09
C LEU A 341 -10.49 12.44 2.35
N PRO A 342 -9.55 13.10 3.06
CA PRO A 342 -9.85 13.82 4.29
C PRO A 342 -10.99 14.84 4.26
N PRO A 343 -11.37 15.47 3.12
CA PRO A 343 -12.54 16.35 3.01
C PRO A 343 -13.81 15.67 2.48
N ALA A 344 -13.91 14.34 2.47
CA ALA A 344 -15.16 13.68 2.08
C ALA A 344 -16.32 14.05 3.01
N ASP A 345 -17.54 14.19 2.50
CA ASP A 345 -18.70 14.44 3.35
C ASP A 345 -19.22 13.14 4.01
N VAL A 346 -18.35 12.48 4.77
CA VAL A 346 -18.68 11.29 5.57
C VAL A 346 -18.12 11.43 6.99
N LEU A 347 -18.78 10.79 7.94
CA LEU A 347 -18.39 10.79 9.34
C LEU A 347 -16.93 10.37 9.45
N ASN A 348 -16.18 11.06 10.30
CA ASN A 348 -14.74 10.85 10.44
C ASN A 348 -13.91 11.12 9.17
N ARG A 349 -14.40 11.88 8.18
CA ARG A 349 -13.59 12.36 7.05
C ARG A 349 -14.00 13.76 6.58
N ARG A 350 -14.48 14.63 7.48
CA ARG A 350 -14.88 16.03 7.19
C ARG A 350 -13.80 17.06 7.56
N SER A 351 -12.57 16.84 7.12
CA SER A 351 -11.44 17.76 7.32
C SER A 351 -11.05 18.42 6.01
N LYS A 352 -11.12 19.75 5.95
CA LYS A 352 -10.71 20.50 4.77
C LYS A 352 -9.23 20.24 4.45
N PHE A 353 -8.88 20.33 3.16
CA PHE A 353 -7.48 20.48 2.79
C PHE A 353 -6.95 21.85 3.23
N GLY A 354 -5.63 22.03 3.19
CA GLY A 354 -5.04 23.34 3.43
C GLY A 354 -5.58 24.38 2.45
N THR A 355 -5.71 25.64 2.85
CA THR A 355 -6.29 26.71 2.02
C THR A 355 -5.64 26.81 0.63
N ILE A 356 -4.32 26.59 0.57
CA ILE A 356 -3.54 26.60 -0.68
C ILE A 356 -3.97 25.53 -1.70
N ASN A 357 -4.68 24.48 -1.29
CA ASN A 357 -5.21 23.47 -2.19
C ASN A 357 -6.42 23.98 -2.99
N ALA A 358 -7.13 25.00 -2.49
CA ALA A 358 -8.44 25.42 -3.01
C ALA A 358 -9.40 24.23 -3.23
N GLY A 359 -9.43 23.30 -2.27
CA GLY A 359 -10.24 22.09 -2.33
C GLY A 359 -9.69 20.93 -3.18
N ALA A 360 -8.71 21.19 -4.06
CA ALA A 360 -8.20 20.18 -4.97
C ALA A 360 -7.29 19.14 -4.27
N PRO A 361 -7.38 17.85 -4.63
CA PRO A 361 -6.49 16.83 -4.09
C PRO A 361 -5.06 17.03 -4.57
N CYS A 362 -4.09 16.53 -3.81
CA CYS A 362 -2.70 16.52 -4.24
C CYS A 362 -2.50 15.53 -5.40
N TYR A 363 -1.81 15.95 -6.46
CA TYR A 363 -1.40 15.11 -7.58
C TYR A 363 0.11 15.05 -7.77
N ARG A 364 0.90 15.86 -7.06
CA ARG A 364 2.37 15.83 -7.13
C ARG A 364 3.00 16.42 -5.89
N LEU A 365 4.29 16.16 -5.71
CA LEU A 365 5.10 16.75 -4.65
C LEU A 365 5.66 18.09 -5.13
N ARG A 366 5.74 19.08 -4.23
CA ARG A 366 6.45 20.33 -4.53
C ARG A 366 7.96 20.10 -4.57
N PRO A 367 8.70 20.82 -5.43
CA PRO A 367 10.16 20.93 -5.31
C PRO A 367 10.51 21.45 -3.92
N ARG A 368 11.45 20.80 -3.23
CA ARG A 368 11.74 21.05 -1.80
C ARG A 368 12.88 22.04 -1.56
N TYR A 369 13.85 22.13 -2.47
CA TYR A 369 15.11 22.84 -2.20
C TYR A 369 15.12 24.24 -2.80
N ASN A 370 15.70 25.19 -2.06
CA ASN A 370 15.88 26.57 -2.50
C ASN A 370 16.60 26.66 -3.85
N SER A 371 17.50 25.72 -4.14
CA SER A 371 18.21 25.65 -5.42
C SER A 371 17.26 25.57 -6.62
N GLU A 372 16.11 24.89 -6.51
CA GLU A 372 15.12 24.81 -7.60
C GLU A 372 14.47 26.18 -7.85
N TYR A 373 14.14 26.91 -6.79
CA TYR A 373 13.50 28.22 -6.91
C TYR A 373 14.50 29.36 -7.18
N MET A 374 15.80 29.13 -6.97
CA MET A 374 16.86 30.10 -7.28
C MET A 374 17.39 29.96 -8.71
N TRP A 375 17.64 28.72 -9.17
CA TRP A 375 18.32 28.48 -10.43
C TRP A 375 17.37 28.02 -11.55
N ASN A 376 16.26 27.35 -11.21
CA ASN A 376 15.35 26.74 -12.18
C ASN A 376 13.97 27.41 -12.24
N LEU A 377 13.81 28.60 -11.64
CA LEU A 377 12.51 29.29 -11.59
C LEU A 377 11.87 29.52 -12.97
N PRO A 378 12.60 29.90 -14.03
CA PRO A 378 12.01 30.02 -15.37
C PRO A 378 11.38 28.70 -15.84
N SER A 379 12.08 27.57 -15.69
CA SER A 379 11.56 26.25 -16.06
C SER A 379 10.39 25.81 -15.18
N LEU A 380 10.38 26.17 -13.89
CA LEU A 380 9.24 25.91 -13.02
C LEU A 380 7.99 26.66 -13.52
N LYS A 381 8.14 27.92 -13.95
CA LYS A 381 7.02 28.74 -14.48
C LYS A 381 6.42 28.20 -15.77
N GLU A 382 7.17 27.43 -16.55
CA GLU A 382 6.70 26.80 -17.79
C GLU A 382 5.80 25.58 -17.54
N LEU A 383 5.82 25.00 -16.34
CA LEU A 383 5.04 23.79 -16.04
C LEU A 383 3.53 24.04 -16.15
N LYS A 384 2.83 23.07 -16.75
CA LYS A 384 1.37 23.05 -16.93
C LYS A 384 0.75 21.83 -16.23
N PRO A 385 -0.55 21.87 -15.90
CA PRO A 385 -1.46 23.02 -16.01
C PRO A 385 -1.16 24.16 -15.02
N ILE A 386 -0.52 23.85 -13.89
CA ILE A 386 -0.14 24.82 -12.87
C ILE A 386 1.39 24.91 -12.81
N ALA A 387 1.90 26.15 -12.77
CA ALA A 387 3.32 26.47 -12.67
C ALA A 387 3.95 25.95 -11.37
N GLY A 388 5.22 25.56 -11.44
CA GLY A 388 6.00 24.96 -10.35
C GLY A 388 6.20 25.86 -9.13
N ASP A 389 6.09 27.17 -9.32
CA ASP A 389 6.19 28.19 -8.27
C ASP A 389 4.82 28.63 -7.70
N ALA A 390 3.71 28.13 -8.25
CA ALA A 390 2.39 28.45 -7.74
C ALA A 390 2.09 27.76 -6.40
N ASP A 391 1.31 28.42 -5.55
CA ASP A 391 0.94 27.90 -4.22
C ASP A 391 0.12 26.60 -4.30
N ASN A 392 -0.65 26.38 -5.35
CA ASN A 392 -1.40 25.15 -5.53
C ASN A 392 -0.67 24.13 -6.42
N TYR A 393 0.64 24.28 -6.71
CA TYR A 393 1.36 23.37 -7.63
C TYR A 393 1.21 21.89 -7.30
N HIS A 394 1.12 21.53 -6.02
CA HIS A 394 0.94 20.15 -5.58
C HIS A 394 -0.39 19.52 -6.04
N THR A 395 -1.39 20.31 -6.44
CA THR A 395 -2.68 19.84 -6.98
C THR A 395 -2.66 19.67 -8.51
N SER A 396 -1.57 20.11 -9.16
CA SER A 396 -1.39 20.00 -10.62
C SER A 396 -1.37 18.55 -11.08
N PHE A 397 -2.25 18.17 -12.01
CA PHE A 397 -2.34 16.81 -12.53
C PHE A 397 -1.06 16.39 -13.24
N VAL A 398 -0.53 15.21 -12.91
CA VAL A 398 0.65 14.66 -13.59
C VAL A 398 0.25 14.10 -14.96
N TRP A 399 1.12 14.25 -15.96
CA TRP A 399 0.78 13.96 -17.36
C TRP A 399 0.12 12.59 -17.58
N PHE A 400 0.61 11.53 -16.94
CA PHE A 400 0.09 10.17 -17.11
C PHE A 400 -1.34 9.97 -16.57
N THR A 401 -1.82 10.85 -15.68
CA THR A 401 -3.19 10.79 -15.14
C THR A 401 -4.20 11.48 -16.01
N ILE A 402 -3.75 12.29 -16.98
CA ILE A 402 -4.64 13.00 -17.89
C ILE A 402 -4.93 12.04 -19.05
N PRO A 403 -6.19 11.73 -19.39
CA PRO A 403 -6.50 11.01 -20.62
C PRO A 403 -5.90 11.71 -21.84
N ASN A 404 -5.70 10.98 -22.95
CA ASN A 404 -5.41 11.66 -24.20
C ASN A 404 -6.67 12.41 -24.65
N ASN A 405 -6.72 13.71 -24.37
CA ASN A 405 -7.60 14.62 -25.10
C ASN A 405 -7.08 14.65 -26.55
N ASN A 406 -7.93 14.27 -27.50
CA ASN A 406 -7.69 14.50 -28.93
C ASN A 406 -7.36 15.97 -29.20
#